data_AF-K1S1Z4-F1
#
_entry.id   AF-K1S1Z4-F1
#
_cell.length_a   1.000
_cell.length_b   1.000
_cell.length_c   1.000
_cell.angle_alpha   90.00
_cell.angle_beta   90.00
_cell.angle_gamma   90.00
#
_symmetry.space_group_name_H-M   'P 1'
#
loop_
_entity.id
_entity.type
_entity.pdbx_description
1 polymer ?
#
loop_
_entity_poly.entity_id
_entity_poly.type
_entity_poly.pdbx_seq_one_letter_code
_entity_poly.pdbx_strand_id
1 'polypeptide(L)'
;NNFVNVTIIMLLNYVFAGIVEFGPKAYWLQFLIITVILTFLLLLFGEIMPKVYARQDSLKFCRRCVGGILFARKLFWPLETILLKSGILAEKIIQKENHVLSVDDLEQALELTDKNDIKDEQSMLKGIIRFGDETAKEVMTSRQNIVDLDIRSSYPEVLKCIEENNYSRIPVYQDNTD
;
A
#
# COMPACT_ATOMS: atom_id res chain seq x y z
N ASN A 1 1.96 15.90 -17.02
CA ASN A 1 1.36 17.19 -16.61
C ASN A 1 2.30 18.35 -16.89
N ASN A 2 3.52 18.35 -16.32
CA ASN A 2 4.43 19.50 -16.40
C ASN A 2 4.79 19.94 -17.82
N PHE A 3 5.06 19.00 -18.74
CA PHE A 3 5.38 19.36 -20.13
C PHE A 3 4.24 20.13 -20.80
N VAL A 4 3.01 19.59 -20.76
CA VAL A 4 1.81 20.23 -21.32
C VAL A 4 1.54 21.58 -20.65
N ASN A 5 1.67 21.66 -19.33
CA ASN A 5 1.47 22.91 -18.58
C ASN A 5 2.48 23.99 -19.01
N VAL A 6 3.76 23.63 -19.14
CA VAL A 6 4.81 24.55 -19.60
C VAL A 6 4.56 25.00 -21.04
N THR A 7 4.15 24.09 -21.93
CA THR A 7 3.79 24.44 -23.31
C THR A 7 2.62 25.41 -23.37
N ILE A 8 1.56 25.17 -22.59
CA ILE A 8 0.39 26.07 -22.51
C ILE A 8 0.80 27.43 -21.95
N ILE A 9 1.60 27.48 -20.87
CA ILE A 9 2.14 28.72 -20.31
C ILE A 9 2.93 29.49 -21.38
N MET A 10 3.83 28.82 -22.09
CA MET A 10 4.66 29.46 -23.11
C MET A 10 3.82 30.04 -24.25
N LEU A 11 2.84 29.28 -24.76
CA LEU A 11 1.93 29.74 -25.81
C LEU A 11 1.07 30.91 -25.35
N LEU A 12 0.46 30.81 -24.18
CA LEU A 12 -0.37 31.89 -23.64
C LEU A 12 0.47 33.14 -23.39
N ASN A 13 1.65 33.02 -22.79
CA ASN A 13 2.54 34.15 -22.57
C ASN A 13 2.95 34.81 -23.89
N TYR A 14 3.29 34.02 -24.92
CA TYR A 14 3.59 34.54 -26.26
C TYR A 14 2.41 35.35 -26.85
N VAL A 15 1.19 34.82 -26.75
CA VAL A 15 -0.03 35.51 -27.23
C VAL A 15 -0.31 36.78 -26.43
N PHE A 16 -0.22 36.73 -25.09
CA PHE A 16 -0.48 37.88 -24.23
C PHE A 16 0.59 38.98 -24.38
N ALA A 17 1.86 38.60 -24.60
CA ALA A 17 2.94 39.55 -24.88
C ALA A 17 2.71 40.35 -26.18
N GLY A 18 1.98 39.79 -27.16
CA GLY A 18 1.63 40.47 -28.40
C GLY A 18 0.35 41.31 -28.35
N ILE A 19 -0.48 41.17 -27.32
CA ILE A 19 -1.81 41.82 -27.23
C ILE A 19 -1.86 42.86 -26.11
N VAL A 20 -1.13 42.64 -25.03
CA VAL A 20 -1.23 43.41 -23.79
C VAL A 20 0.09 44.14 -23.55
N GLU A 21 0.21 45.35 -24.08
CA GLU A 21 1.24 46.31 -23.67
C GLU A 21 0.61 47.39 -22.79
N PHE A 22 0.89 47.32 -21.49
CA PHE A 22 0.71 48.49 -20.64
C PHE A 22 2.00 49.29 -20.71
N GLY A 23 1.89 50.60 -20.98
CA GLY A 23 3.07 51.45 -21.12
C GLY A 23 4.02 51.41 -19.90
N PRO A 24 5.23 51.97 -20.03
CA PRO A 24 6.34 51.77 -19.08
C PRO A 24 6.07 52.20 -17.62
N LYS A 25 4.99 52.95 -17.36
CA LYS A 25 4.58 53.38 -16.02
C LYS A 25 3.73 52.35 -15.25
N ALA A 26 3.21 51.31 -15.90
CA ALA A 26 2.24 50.37 -15.31
C ALA A 26 2.67 48.88 -15.40
N TYR A 27 3.97 48.60 -15.47
CA TYR A 27 4.52 47.24 -15.60
C TYR A 27 4.08 46.28 -14.48
N TRP A 28 4.04 46.77 -13.23
CA TRP A 28 3.61 45.98 -12.08
C TRP A 28 2.15 45.49 -12.18
N LEU A 29 1.25 46.34 -12.70
CA LEU A 29 -0.16 46.02 -12.89
C LEU A 29 -0.33 45.01 -14.03
N GLN A 30 0.41 45.19 -15.12
CA GLN A 30 0.47 44.23 -16.22
C GLN A 30 0.93 42.85 -15.73
N PHE A 31 2.03 42.80 -14.96
CA PHE A 31 2.54 41.55 -14.43
C PHE A 31 1.50 40.83 -13.55
N LEU A 32 0.83 41.56 -12.65
CA LEU A 32 -0.18 40.99 -11.77
C LEU A 32 -1.39 40.43 -12.54
N ILE A 33 -1.93 41.22 -13.48
CA ILE A 33 -3.09 40.80 -14.29
C ILE A 33 -2.74 39.59 -15.15
N ILE A 34 -1.61 39.62 -15.86
CA ILE A 34 -1.18 38.49 -16.70
C ILE A 34 -0.97 37.24 -15.85
N THR A 35 -0.32 37.35 -14.68
CA THR A 35 -0.08 36.20 -13.80
C THR A 35 -1.38 35.55 -13.33
N VAL A 36 -2.37 36.36 -12.91
CA VAL A 36 -3.68 35.84 -12.47
C VAL A 36 -4.42 35.15 -13.61
N ILE A 37 -4.50 35.80 -14.79
CA ILE A 37 -5.20 35.25 -15.97
C ILE A 37 -4.52 33.97 -16.45
N LEU A 38 -3.19 33.98 -16.54
CA LEU A 38 -2.39 32.84 -16.99
C LEU A 38 -2.57 31.64 -16.05
N THR A 39 -2.52 31.87 -14.74
CA THR A 39 -2.72 30.83 -13.73
C THR A 39 -4.13 30.25 -13.82
N PHE A 40 -5.14 31.09 -13.97
CA PHE A 40 -6.53 30.65 -14.16
C PHE A 40 -6.69 29.81 -15.42
N LEU A 41 -6.18 30.28 -16.56
CA LEU A 41 -6.26 29.55 -17.84
C LEU A 41 -5.52 28.22 -17.79
N LEU A 42 -4.35 28.16 -17.12
CA LEU A 42 -3.61 26.92 -16.92
C LEU A 42 -4.43 25.92 -16.11
N LEU A 43 -4.96 26.33 -14.96
CA LEU A 43 -5.77 25.43 -14.13
C LEU A 43 -7.01 24.96 -14.88
N LEU A 44 -7.67 25.85 -15.61
CA LEU A 44 -8.87 25.50 -16.36
C LEU A 44 -8.58 24.51 -17.50
N PHE A 45 -7.67 24.84 -18.42
CA PHE A 45 -7.43 24.07 -19.63
C PHE A 45 -6.34 22.99 -19.50
N GLY A 46 -5.30 23.26 -18.72
CA GLY A 46 -4.20 22.33 -18.50
C GLY A 46 -4.53 21.23 -17.51
N GLU A 47 -5.40 21.50 -16.52
CA GLU A 47 -5.62 20.59 -15.41
C GLU A 47 -7.06 20.15 -15.21
N ILE A 48 -8.00 21.08 -15.00
CA ILE A 48 -9.36 20.76 -14.55
C ILE A 48 -10.18 20.16 -15.70
N MET A 49 -10.29 20.84 -16.85
CA MET A 49 -11.04 20.34 -18.00
C MET A 49 -10.62 18.94 -18.45
N PRO A 50 -9.32 18.65 -18.72
CA PRO A 50 -8.92 17.32 -19.19
C PRO A 50 -9.17 16.24 -18.15
N LYS A 51 -9.00 16.53 -16.85
CA LYS A 51 -9.31 15.58 -15.77
C LYS A 51 -10.80 15.28 -15.68
N VAL A 52 -11.65 16.30 -15.80
CA VAL A 52 -13.11 16.13 -15.76
C VAL A 52 -13.59 15.35 -16.98
N TYR A 53 -13.09 15.69 -18.18
CA TYR A 53 -13.43 14.98 -19.41
C TYR A 53 -13.00 13.50 -19.36
N ALA A 54 -11.81 13.22 -18.85
CA ALA A 54 -11.32 11.84 -18.68
C ALA A 54 -12.14 11.04 -17.64
N ARG A 55 -12.75 11.70 -16.63
CA ARG A 55 -13.59 11.02 -15.64
C ARG A 55 -15.00 10.71 -16.12
N GLN A 56 -15.60 11.58 -16.94
CA GLN A 56 -16.98 11.40 -17.40
C GLN A 56 -17.17 10.15 -18.26
N ASP A 57 -16.18 9.83 -19.11
CA ASP A 57 -16.28 8.72 -20.08
C ASP A 57 -14.93 7.98 -20.18
N SER A 58 -14.44 7.50 -19.04
CA SER A 58 -13.10 6.90 -18.89
C SER A 58 -12.80 5.81 -19.91
N LEU A 59 -13.77 4.93 -20.19
CA LEU A 59 -13.59 3.78 -21.08
C LEU A 59 -13.42 4.19 -22.56
N LYS A 60 -14.21 5.17 -23.03
CA LYS A 60 -14.07 5.72 -24.39
C LYS A 60 -12.78 6.52 -24.53
N PHE A 61 -12.43 7.30 -23.51
CA PHE A 61 -11.19 8.06 -23.47
C PHE A 61 -9.96 7.14 -23.56
N CYS A 62 -9.91 6.10 -22.71
CA CYS A 62 -8.84 5.09 -22.74
C CYS A 62 -8.72 4.45 -24.13
N ARG A 63 -9.82 3.95 -24.72
CA ARG A 63 -9.78 3.32 -26.05
C ARG A 63 -9.21 4.24 -27.13
N ARG A 64 -9.52 5.54 -27.09
CA ARG A 64 -8.97 6.52 -28.04
C ARG A 64 -7.50 6.83 -27.77
N CYS A 65 -7.10 6.96 -26.50
CA CYS A 65 -5.73 7.28 -26.12
C CYS A 65 -4.75 6.11 -26.31
N VAL A 66 -5.21 4.86 -26.21
CA VAL A 66 -4.36 3.65 -26.32
C VAL A 66 -3.53 3.65 -27.59
N GLY A 67 -4.09 4.01 -28.75
CA GLY A 67 -3.33 4.06 -30.01
C GLY A 67 -2.14 5.02 -29.95
N GLY A 68 -2.34 6.23 -29.40
CA GLY A 68 -1.27 7.22 -29.22
C GLY A 68 -0.23 6.79 -28.19
N ILE A 69 -0.68 6.17 -27.09
CA ILE A 69 0.22 5.64 -26.05
C ILE A 69 1.09 4.51 -26.61
N LEU A 70 0.53 3.61 -27.43
CA LEU A 70 1.28 2.53 -28.07
C LEU A 70 2.31 3.07 -29.06
N PHE A 71 1.95 4.10 -29.83
CA PHE A 71 2.90 4.78 -30.70
C PHE A 71 4.05 5.44 -29.91
N ALA A 72 3.73 6.19 -28.86
CA ALA A 72 4.72 6.80 -27.98
C ALA A 72 5.63 5.74 -27.33
N ARG A 73 5.05 4.62 -26.86
CA ARG A 73 5.83 3.49 -26.33
C ARG A 73 6.78 2.94 -27.38
N LYS A 74 6.35 2.74 -28.63
CA LYS A 74 7.22 2.27 -29.71
C LYS A 74 8.35 3.26 -30.01
N LEU A 75 8.08 4.56 -29.96
CA LEU A 75 9.06 5.62 -30.19
C LEU A 75 10.11 5.69 -29.06
N PHE A 76 9.67 5.59 -27.81
CA PHE A 76 10.53 5.69 -26.62
C PHE A 76 11.09 4.35 -26.14
N TRP A 77 10.71 3.22 -26.78
CA TRP A 77 11.19 1.87 -26.45
C TRP A 77 12.72 1.73 -26.28
N PRO A 78 13.58 2.30 -27.15
CA PRO A 78 15.02 2.18 -26.95
C PRO A 78 15.50 2.91 -25.69
N LEU A 79 14.90 4.06 -25.38
CA LEU A 79 15.25 4.87 -24.20
C LEU A 79 14.76 4.21 -22.92
N GLU A 80 13.53 3.69 -22.93
CA GLU A 80 12.95 2.88 -21.85
C GLU A 80 13.87 1.68 -21.52
N THR A 81 14.32 0.95 -22.54
CA THR A 81 15.16 -0.23 -22.35
C THR A 81 16.52 0.11 -21.74
N ILE A 82 17.15 1.21 -22.15
CA ILE A 82 18.41 1.68 -21.56
C ILE A 82 18.21 2.03 -20.09
N LEU A 83 17.13 2.76 -19.78
CA LEU A 83 16.84 3.20 -18.42
C LEU A 83 16.54 2.01 -17.48
N LEU A 84 15.76 1.04 -17.96
CA LEU A 84 15.48 -0.20 -17.22
C LEU A 84 16.74 -1.01 -16.98
N LYS A 85 17.62 -1.15 -17.99
CA LYS A 85 18.90 -1.83 -17.81
C LYS A 85 19.79 -1.11 -16.79
N SER A 86 19.84 0.23 -16.80
CA SER A 86 20.59 0.97 -15.79
C SER A 86 19.98 0.83 -14.39
N GLY A 87 18.65 0.79 -14.27
CA GLY A 87 17.95 0.57 -13.00
C GLY A 87 18.23 -0.81 -12.43
N ILE A 88 18.17 -1.86 -13.25
CA ILE A 88 18.49 -3.23 -12.85
C ILE A 88 19.97 -3.36 -12.49
N LEU A 89 20.87 -2.68 -13.22
CA LEU A 89 22.29 -2.68 -12.88
C LEU A 89 22.55 -1.98 -11.53
N ALA A 90 21.86 -0.86 -11.27
CA ALA A 90 21.93 -0.15 -10.00
C ALA A 90 21.35 -0.99 -8.83
N GLU A 91 20.20 -1.64 -9.04
CA GLU A 91 19.58 -2.55 -8.06
C GLU A 91 20.41 -3.83 -7.82
N LYS A 92 21.22 -4.25 -8.79
CA LYS A 92 22.15 -5.37 -8.59
C LYS A 92 23.40 -4.98 -7.82
N ILE A 93 23.83 -3.72 -7.91
CA ILE A 93 24.98 -3.16 -7.18
C ILE A 93 24.57 -2.83 -5.73
N ILE A 94 23.36 -2.34 -5.54
CA ILE A 94 22.74 -2.14 -4.24
C ILE A 94 22.09 -3.47 -3.87
N GLN A 95 22.85 -4.43 -3.33
CA GLN A 95 22.28 -5.69 -2.84
C GLN A 95 21.03 -5.38 -1.99
N LYS A 96 19.87 -5.63 -2.58
CA LYS A 96 18.61 -5.67 -1.86
C LYS A 96 18.76 -6.90 -0.97
N GLU A 97 19.01 -6.69 0.32
CA GLU A 97 18.59 -7.70 1.29
C GLU A 97 17.17 -8.07 0.87
N ASN A 98 16.95 -9.35 0.60
CA ASN A 98 15.60 -9.83 0.36
C ASN A 98 14.83 -9.43 1.61
N HIS A 99 14.06 -8.34 1.54
CA HIS A 99 13.06 -8.00 2.53
C HIS A 99 12.04 -9.13 2.44
N VAL A 100 12.36 -10.23 3.11
CA VAL A 100 11.38 -11.18 3.58
C VAL A 100 10.50 -10.31 4.46
N LEU A 101 9.30 -9.99 3.97
CA LEU A 101 8.35 -9.17 4.69
C LEU A 101 8.23 -9.74 6.10
N SER A 102 8.55 -8.93 7.10
CA SER A 102 8.38 -9.34 8.49
C SER A 102 6.90 -9.47 8.79
N VAL A 103 6.53 -10.31 9.76
CA VAL A 103 5.17 -10.35 10.30
C VAL A 103 4.71 -8.96 10.75
N ASP A 104 5.61 -8.14 11.27
CA ASP A 104 5.35 -6.76 11.65
C ASP A 104 4.97 -5.86 10.47
N ASP A 105 5.62 -6.05 9.30
CA ASP A 105 5.33 -5.27 8.09
C ASP A 105 3.93 -5.60 7.54
N LEU A 106 3.56 -6.88 7.60
CA LEU A 106 2.25 -7.38 7.19
C LEU A 106 1.13 -6.91 8.14
N GLU A 107 1.38 -6.91 9.44
CA GLU A 107 0.45 -6.39 10.43
C GLU A 107 0.23 -4.89 10.24
N GLN A 108 1.29 -4.13 10.01
CA GLN A 108 1.23 -2.68 9.78
C GLN A 108 0.48 -2.33 8.49
N ALA A 109 0.68 -3.10 7.41
CA ALA A 109 -0.09 -2.95 6.17
C ALA A 109 -1.59 -3.22 6.37
N LEU A 110 -1.93 -4.22 7.19
CA LEU A 110 -3.32 -4.58 7.50
C LEU A 110 -4.02 -3.49 8.33
N GLU A 111 -3.31 -2.84 9.25
CA GLU A 111 -3.84 -1.73 10.06
C GLU A 111 -4.13 -0.44 9.28
N LEU A 112 -3.40 -0.22 8.18
CA LEU A 112 -3.58 0.91 7.28
C LEU A 112 -4.81 0.75 6.37
N THR A 113 -5.43 -0.43 6.33
CA THR A 113 -6.61 -0.72 5.52
C THR A 113 -7.90 -0.28 6.23
N ASP A 114 -8.82 0.33 5.48
CA ASP A 114 -9.96 1.13 5.97
C ASP A 114 -10.91 0.36 6.92
N LYS A 115 -11.24 0.96 8.07
CA LYS A 115 -11.67 0.28 9.31
C LYS A 115 -13.18 0.04 9.47
N ASN A 116 -13.99 0.27 8.45
CA ASN A 116 -15.45 0.39 8.67
C ASN A 116 -16.26 -0.89 8.46
N ASP A 117 -15.76 -1.90 7.74
CA ASP A 117 -16.52 -3.16 7.47
C ASP A 117 -15.77 -4.46 7.84
N ILE A 118 -14.50 -4.38 8.25
CA ILE A 118 -13.57 -5.52 8.19
C ILE A 118 -12.90 -5.86 9.53
N LYS A 119 -13.36 -5.30 10.66
CA LYS A 119 -12.65 -5.41 11.96
C LYS A 119 -12.48 -6.85 12.46
N ASP A 120 -13.52 -7.67 12.34
CA ASP A 120 -13.48 -9.06 12.78
C ASP A 120 -12.55 -9.90 11.89
N GLU A 121 -12.62 -9.70 10.58
CA GLU A 121 -11.72 -10.31 9.59
C GLU A 121 -10.26 -9.87 9.78
N GLN A 122 -10.01 -8.61 10.14
CA GLN A 122 -8.67 -8.12 10.48
C GLN A 122 -8.08 -8.86 11.67
N SER A 123 -8.86 -9.11 12.72
CA SER A 123 -8.39 -9.87 13.90
C SER A 123 -8.03 -11.31 13.55
N MET A 124 -8.82 -11.94 12.66
CA MET A 124 -8.57 -13.30 12.19
C MET A 124 -7.32 -13.37 11.32
N LEU A 125 -7.15 -12.43 10.39
CA LEU A 125 -5.97 -12.35 9.52
C LEU A 125 -4.69 -12.10 10.32
N LYS A 126 -4.72 -11.22 11.31
CA LYS A 126 -3.60 -11.04 12.26
C LYS A 126 -3.25 -12.34 12.97
N GLY A 127 -4.27 -13.08 13.43
CA GLY A 127 -4.09 -14.40 14.07
C GLY A 127 -3.43 -15.42 13.14
N ILE A 128 -3.82 -15.46 11.86
CA ILE A 128 -3.23 -16.38 10.86
C ILE A 128 -1.75 -16.04 10.61
N ILE A 129 -1.42 -14.75 10.51
CA ILE A 129 -0.04 -14.31 10.28
C ILE A 129 0.83 -14.66 11.49
N ARG A 130 0.37 -14.37 12.72
CA ARG A 130 1.08 -14.74 13.95
C ARG A 130 1.25 -16.25 14.12
N PHE A 131 0.23 -17.04 13.77
CA PHE A 131 0.30 -18.50 13.86
C PHE A 131 1.42 -19.11 13.02
N GLY A 132 1.83 -18.46 11.92
CA GLY A 132 2.95 -18.92 11.10
C GLY A 132 4.32 -18.82 11.80
N ASP A 133 4.47 -17.85 12.70
CA ASP A 133 5.73 -17.58 13.42
C ASP A 133 5.68 -18.08 14.89
N GLU A 134 4.50 -18.33 15.45
CA GLU A 134 4.35 -18.85 16.81
C GLU A 134 4.84 -20.30 16.93
N THR A 135 5.57 -20.58 18.01
CA THR A 135 6.08 -21.90 18.35
C THR A 135 5.14 -22.63 19.30
N ALA A 136 5.14 -23.96 19.28
CA ALA A 136 4.33 -24.77 20.22
C ALA A 136 4.58 -24.41 21.70
N LYS A 137 5.78 -23.93 22.02
CA LYS A 137 6.15 -23.47 23.36
C LYS A 137 5.35 -22.26 23.85
N GLU A 138 4.94 -21.39 22.94
CA GLU A 138 4.24 -20.14 23.26
C GLU A 138 2.75 -20.37 23.53
N VAL A 139 2.17 -21.43 22.96
CA VAL A 139 0.73 -21.74 23.07
C VAL A 139 0.44 -22.94 23.99
N MET A 140 1.44 -23.78 24.30
CA MET A 140 1.25 -24.94 25.17
C MET A 140 1.01 -24.55 26.63
N THR A 141 0.21 -25.36 27.33
CA THR A 141 0.10 -25.28 28.79
C THR A 141 1.42 -25.68 29.43
N SER A 142 1.97 -24.82 30.29
CA SER A 142 3.16 -25.15 31.08
C SER A 142 2.94 -26.42 31.89
N ARG A 143 3.95 -27.30 31.95
CA ARG A 143 3.88 -28.59 32.66
C ARG A 143 3.45 -28.46 34.12
N GLN A 144 3.84 -27.38 34.80
CA GLN A 144 3.47 -27.11 36.19
C GLN A 144 1.96 -26.87 36.39
N ASN A 145 1.25 -26.54 35.31
CA ASN A 145 -0.17 -26.25 35.32
C ASN A 145 -1.00 -27.38 34.69
N ILE A 146 -0.39 -28.53 34.41
CA ILE A 146 -1.09 -29.71 33.90
C ILE A 146 -1.65 -30.49 35.09
N VAL A 147 -2.92 -30.90 34.99
CA VAL A 147 -3.49 -31.90 35.88
C VAL A 147 -3.21 -33.26 35.28
N ASP A 148 -2.47 -34.09 36.00
CA ASP A 148 -2.10 -35.44 35.61
C ASP A 148 -2.54 -36.48 36.66
N LEU A 149 -2.50 -37.76 36.27
CA LEU A 149 -2.87 -38.88 37.12
C LEU A 149 -1.79 -39.95 37.10
N ASP A 150 -1.52 -40.56 38.25
CA ASP A 150 -0.63 -41.72 38.33
C ASP A 150 -1.37 -42.97 37.81
N ILE A 151 -0.69 -43.81 37.03
CA ILE A 151 -1.21 -45.10 36.60
C ILE A 151 -1.63 -46.02 37.76
N ARG A 152 -1.10 -45.77 38.97
CA ARG A 152 -1.40 -46.51 40.20
C ARG A 152 -2.56 -45.91 40.99
N SER A 153 -3.14 -44.77 40.57
CA SER A 153 -4.28 -44.14 41.23
C SER A 153 -5.51 -45.05 41.24
N SER A 154 -6.27 -45.01 42.32
CA SER A 154 -7.46 -45.85 42.47
C SER A 154 -8.64 -45.28 41.66
N TYR A 155 -9.56 -46.13 41.22
CA TYR A 155 -10.73 -45.72 40.44
C TYR A 155 -11.56 -44.57 41.07
N PRO A 156 -11.80 -44.55 42.41
CA PRO A 156 -12.50 -43.43 43.05
C PRO A 156 -11.74 -42.09 42.97
N GLU A 157 -10.40 -42.12 43.06
CA GLU A 157 -9.56 -40.91 42.96
C GLU A 157 -9.57 -40.35 41.53
N VAL A 158 -9.54 -41.23 40.53
CA VAL A 158 -9.68 -40.86 39.12
C VAL A 158 -11.04 -40.21 38.86
N LEU A 159 -12.12 -40.79 39.39
CA LEU A 159 -13.48 -40.24 39.21
C LEU A 159 -13.60 -38.83 39.82
N LYS A 160 -13.05 -38.67 41.03
CA LYS A 160 -13.02 -37.38 41.74
C LYS A 160 -12.21 -36.33 40.98
N CYS A 161 -11.05 -36.69 40.44
CA CYS A 161 -10.22 -35.80 39.63
C CYS A 161 -10.95 -35.32 38.36
N ILE A 162 -11.71 -36.20 37.69
CA ILE A 162 -12.48 -35.85 36.49
C ILE A 162 -13.62 -34.89 36.84
N GLU A 163 -14.38 -35.16 37.91
CA GLU A 163 -15.49 -34.31 38.35
C GLU A 163 -15.02 -32.91 38.79
N GLU A 164 -13.87 -32.82 39.45
CA GLU A 164 -13.32 -31.55 39.94
C GLU A 164 -12.73 -30.70 38.81
N ASN A 165 -12.04 -31.31 37.84
CA ASN A 165 -11.27 -30.57 36.83
C ASN A 165 -11.97 -30.43 35.46
N ASN A 166 -13.02 -31.22 35.18
CA ASN A 166 -13.83 -31.15 33.95
C ASN A 166 -13.03 -31.19 32.63
N TYR A 167 -11.85 -31.82 32.62
CA TYR A 167 -11.05 -31.99 31.41
C TYR A 167 -11.48 -33.23 30.63
N SER A 168 -11.60 -33.11 29.30
CA SER A 168 -11.91 -34.25 28.42
C SER A 168 -10.74 -35.22 28.24
N ARG A 169 -9.51 -34.79 28.49
CA ARG A 169 -8.28 -35.58 28.36
C ARG A 169 -7.32 -35.22 29.49
N ILE A 170 -6.91 -36.23 30.26
CA ILE A 170 -5.98 -36.10 31.38
C ILE A 170 -4.79 -37.01 31.10
N PRO A 171 -3.54 -36.48 31.06
CA PRO A 171 -2.34 -37.30 30.90
C PRO A 171 -2.18 -38.27 32.08
N VAL A 172 -1.79 -39.51 31.78
CA VAL A 172 -1.47 -40.52 32.80
C VAL A 172 0.02 -40.80 32.74
N TYR A 173 0.72 -40.71 33.87
CA TYR A 173 2.16 -40.99 33.97
C TYR A 173 2.42 -42.27 34.77
N GLN A 174 3.60 -42.86 34.55
CA GLN A 174 4.08 -44.02 35.28
C GLN A 174 5.47 -43.69 35.85
N ASP A 175 5.64 -43.91 37.15
CA ASP A 175 6.89 -43.80 37.92
C ASP A 175 7.41 -42.39 38.25
N ASN A 176 7.53 -41.46 37.29
CA ASN A 176 7.92 -40.08 37.61
C ASN A 176 7.19 -39.04 36.75
N THR A 177 6.92 -37.89 37.36
CA THR A 177 6.31 -36.71 36.75
C THR A 177 7.33 -35.77 36.10
N ASP A 178 8.62 -36.17 36.03
CA ASP A 178 9.74 -35.48 35.35
C ASP A 178 9.93 -35.85 33.87
#